data_AF-A0A314KZU9-F1
#
_entry.id   AF-A0A314KZU9-F1
#
_cell.length_a   1.000
_cell.length_b   1.000
_cell.length_c   1.000
_cell.angle_alpha   90.00
_cell.angle_beta   90.00
_cell.angle_gamma   90.00
#
_symmetry.space_group_name_H-M   'P 1'
#
loop_
_entity.id
_entity.type
_entity.pdbx_description
1 polymer ?
#
loop_
_entity_poly.entity_id
_entity_poly.type
_entity_poly.pdbx_seq_one_letter_code
_entity_poly.pdbx_strand_id
1 'polypeptide(L)'
;MSKNFQDLKSESSSKLTAHLLAANFSLAFRIFRTFFTISALPLGKLEQPSLSLLLHRRGFDDAVLVRFGSIACSKLRQTLSEAMTWLIVITVWLTVLTGTGDSQQPRAIVAQDGSGDCTTITAAIFAFPNHSVEPYYIKVKNGTYHEYVQIEKWKTNIVLIGEGTENTVITGNKSFGGDGIRTLYTATVSVKGQGFTAQDITFTNEAGPWKYQAAALVAEAEYISFYRCRFEGYQDTLYTRFGKQFYRDCQVLGTIDFICGDATAVFQNSIIEVRAPILGQFNTITAQKREEEGEATGIVLQNCTIKATPELEKMGKIVTTYLGRPWGNYSRTVVMQSDIELLINPNGWIEFTNETLIRPYYMEYMNRGEGANTIYTCMSKNLFVFGVCI
;
A
#
# COMPACT_ATOMS: atom_id res chain seq x y z
N MET A 1 -11.47 50.79 -17.75
CA MET A 1 -12.07 50.77 -16.40
C MET A 1 -12.40 49.35 -15.94
N SER A 2 -11.55 48.34 -16.20
CA SER A 2 -11.84 46.92 -15.87
C SER A 2 -10.72 46.19 -15.11
N LYS A 3 -9.64 46.87 -14.69
CA LYS A 3 -8.56 46.25 -13.91
C LYS A 3 -8.76 46.29 -12.39
N ASN A 4 -9.77 46.97 -11.86
CA ASN A 4 -9.88 47.17 -10.39
C ASN A 4 -10.93 46.29 -9.69
N PHE A 5 -11.72 45.46 -10.40
CA PHE A 5 -12.80 44.70 -9.76
C PHE A 5 -12.43 43.27 -9.35
N GLN A 6 -11.39 42.66 -9.96
CA GLN A 6 -10.90 41.34 -9.56
C GLN A 6 -9.87 41.41 -8.42
N ASP A 7 -8.99 42.41 -8.42
CA ASP A 7 -8.01 42.61 -7.36
C ASP A 7 -8.66 43.01 -6.03
N LEU A 8 -9.72 43.82 -6.05
CA LEU A 8 -10.48 44.15 -4.83
C LEU A 8 -11.24 42.94 -4.25
N LYS A 9 -11.64 41.95 -5.08
CA LYS A 9 -12.29 40.71 -4.64
C LYS A 9 -11.28 39.71 -4.06
N SER A 10 -10.08 39.63 -4.63
CA SER A 10 -9.01 38.75 -4.12
C SER A 10 -8.45 39.28 -2.80
N GLU A 11 -8.32 40.61 -2.67
CA GLU A 11 -7.80 41.25 -1.46
C GLU A 11 -8.84 41.32 -0.32
N SER A 12 -10.14 41.45 -0.63
CA SER A 12 -11.20 41.34 0.38
C SER A 12 -11.39 39.90 0.85
N SER A 13 -11.27 38.92 -0.06
CA SER A 13 -11.35 37.49 0.26
C SER A 13 -10.17 37.04 1.11
N SER A 14 -8.95 37.50 0.82
CA SER A 14 -7.74 37.19 1.59
C SER A 14 -7.74 37.82 2.98
N LYS A 15 -8.26 39.05 3.13
CA LYS A 15 -8.41 39.71 4.44
C LYS A 15 -9.51 39.07 5.29
N LEU A 16 -10.61 38.61 4.69
CA LEU A 16 -11.69 37.90 5.38
C LEU A 16 -11.26 36.48 5.81
N THR A 17 -10.50 35.77 4.98
CA THR A 17 -9.91 34.46 5.33
C THR A 17 -8.81 34.58 6.38
N ALA A 18 -7.97 35.61 6.33
CA ALA A 18 -6.98 35.87 7.39
C ALA A 18 -7.64 36.22 8.74
N HIS A 19 -8.76 36.96 8.74
CA HIS A 19 -9.53 37.25 9.96
C HIS A 19 -10.24 36.01 10.51
N LEU A 20 -10.79 35.15 9.65
CA LEU A 20 -11.40 33.87 10.04
C LEU A 20 -10.35 32.87 10.57
N LEU A 21 -9.16 32.82 9.96
CA LEU A 21 -8.02 32.04 10.45
C LEU A 21 -7.53 32.56 11.80
N ALA A 22 -7.37 33.88 11.99
CA ALA A 22 -6.93 34.46 13.25
C ALA A 22 -7.96 34.28 14.38
N ALA A 23 -9.26 34.38 14.09
CA ALA A 23 -10.33 34.14 15.05
C ALA A 23 -10.40 32.66 15.47
N ASN A 24 -10.22 31.74 14.53
CA ASN A 24 -10.20 30.30 14.79
C ASN A 24 -8.92 29.84 15.51
N PHE A 25 -7.77 30.43 15.21
CA PHE A 25 -6.54 30.21 15.99
C PHE A 25 -6.65 30.76 17.41
N SER A 26 -7.28 31.92 17.62
CA SER A 26 -7.52 32.46 18.96
C SER A 26 -8.45 31.57 19.80
N LEU A 27 -9.50 31.01 19.17
CA LEU A 27 -10.42 30.09 19.83
C LEU A 27 -9.76 28.74 20.11
N ALA A 28 -9.02 28.17 19.16
CA ALA A 28 -8.24 26.95 19.33
C ALA A 28 -7.16 27.12 20.42
N PHE A 29 -6.47 28.27 20.47
CA PHE A 29 -5.46 28.57 21.49
C PHE A 29 -6.08 28.82 22.87
N ARG A 30 -7.27 29.42 22.95
CA ARG A 30 -8.02 29.53 24.23
C ARG A 30 -8.46 28.17 24.72
N ILE A 31 -8.98 27.30 23.84
CA ILE A 31 -9.33 25.92 24.18
C ILE A 31 -8.09 25.14 24.62
N PHE A 32 -6.96 25.29 23.91
CA PHE A 32 -5.68 24.64 24.24
C PHE A 32 -5.08 25.14 25.56
N ARG A 33 -5.18 26.44 25.86
CA ARG A 33 -4.68 27.06 27.10
C ARG A 33 -5.54 26.66 28.30
N THR A 34 -6.87 26.61 28.14
CA THR A 34 -7.76 26.03 29.18
C THR A 34 -7.48 24.53 29.37
N PHE A 35 -7.18 23.79 28.30
CA PHE A 35 -6.77 22.38 28.34
C PHE A 35 -5.48 22.16 29.14
N PHE A 36 -4.43 22.96 28.88
CA PHE A 36 -3.15 22.85 29.59
C PHE A 36 -3.27 23.24 31.06
N THR A 37 -4.18 24.16 31.39
CA THR A 37 -4.43 24.54 32.79
C THR A 37 -5.17 23.44 33.56
N ILE A 38 -5.96 22.60 32.88
CA ILE A 38 -6.68 21.47 33.47
C ILE A 38 -5.82 20.20 33.49
N SER A 39 -4.98 19.97 32.47
CA SER A 39 -4.09 18.80 32.38
C SER A 39 -2.75 18.97 33.13
N ALA A 40 -2.36 20.22 33.45
CA ALA A 40 -1.20 20.52 34.29
C ALA A 40 -1.54 20.66 35.78
N LEU A 41 -2.80 20.44 36.19
CA LEU A 41 -3.07 20.12 37.59
C LEU A 41 -2.41 18.77 37.90
N PRO A 42 -1.45 18.71 38.82
CA PRO A 42 -0.81 17.45 39.16
C PRO A 42 -1.83 16.58 39.89
N LEU A 43 -2.57 15.74 39.15
CA LEU A 43 -3.36 14.63 39.70
C LEU A 43 -2.47 13.47 40.18
N GLY A 44 -1.21 13.77 40.48
CA GLY A 44 -0.26 12.94 41.19
C GLY A 44 0.45 13.76 42.28
N LYS A 45 -0.32 14.40 43.16
CA LYS A 45 0.04 14.84 44.53
C LYS A 45 -1.15 15.59 45.17
N LEU A 46 -2.24 14.87 45.40
CA LEU A 46 -3.14 15.19 46.51
C LEU A 46 -2.78 14.20 47.61
N GLU A 47 -2.08 14.68 48.64
CA GLU A 47 -1.88 13.90 49.85
C GLU A 47 -3.25 13.41 50.34
N GLN A 48 -3.34 12.10 50.54
CA GLN A 48 -4.58 11.35 50.71
C GLN A 48 -5.32 11.43 52.07
N PRO A 49 -4.92 12.15 53.14
CA PRO A 49 -5.64 12.00 54.40
C PRO A 49 -6.91 12.87 54.56
N SER A 50 -7.19 13.85 53.70
CA SER A 50 -8.31 14.80 53.94
C SER A 50 -9.61 14.52 53.17
N LEU A 51 -9.56 13.88 51.98
CA LEU A 51 -10.76 13.57 51.19
C LEU A 51 -11.38 12.21 51.55
N SER A 52 -10.55 11.24 51.94
CA SER A 52 -10.96 9.92 52.43
C SER A 52 -11.75 10.01 53.75
N LEU A 53 -11.31 10.89 54.66
CA LEU A 53 -11.95 11.08 55.98
C LEU A 53 -13.34 11.77 55.89
N LEU A 54 -13.56 12.62 54.88
CA LEU A 54 -14.81 13.37 54.72
C LEU A 54 -15.95 12.52 54.12
N LEU A 55 -15.60 11.48 53.35
CA LEU A 55 -16.54 10.70 52.54
C LEU A 55 -16.80 9.30 53.10
N HIS A 56 -15.91 8.75 53.93
CA HIS A 56 -16.22 7.58 54.75
C HIS A 56 -17.38 7.86 55.74
N ARG A 57 -17.55 9.13 56.15
CA ARG A 57 -18.73 9.60 56.92
C ARG A 57 -20.05 9.61 56.13
N ARG A 58 -20.05 9.36 54.82
CA ARG A 58 -21.25 9.33 53.95
C ARG A 58 -21.54 7.98 53.27
N GLY A 59 -20.80 6.92 53.61
CA GLY A 59 -21.20 5.53 53.33
C GLY A 59 -20.99 5.01 51.91
N PHE A 60 -20.00 5.50 51.16
CA PHE A 60 -19.65 4.96 49.83
C PHE A 60 -18.37 4.10 49.90
N ASP A 61 -18.41 2.90 49.32
CA ASP A 61 -17.29 1.95 49.26
C ASP A 61 -16.25 2.32 48.19
N ASP A 62 -14.97 2.16 48.53
CA ASP A 62 -13.81 2.55 47.72
C ASP A 62 -13.73 1.84 46.36
N ALA A 63 -14.29 0.63 46.24
CA ALA A 63 -14.29 -0.16 45.01
C ALA A 63 -15.20 0.43 43.91
N VAL A 64 -16.26 1.14 44.31
CA VAL A 64 -17.23 1.75 43.38
C VAL A 64 -16.61 2.99 42.72
N LEU A 65 -15.86 3.80 43.47
CA LEU A 65 -15.21 5.01 42.97
C LEU A 65 -14.11 4.73 41.93
N VAL A 66 -13.30 3.69 42.12
CA VAL A 66 -12.24 3.31 41.15
C VAL A 66 -12.85 2.86 39.82
N ARG A 67 -13.96 2.11 39.87
CA ARG A 67 -14.69 1.70 38.66
C ARG A 67 -15.35 2.89 37.96
N PHE A 68 -16.01 3.80 38.69
CA PHE A 68 -16.63 4.98 38.09
C PHE A 68 -15.59 5.95 37.49
N GLY A 69 -14.46 6.18 38.16
CA GLY A 69 -13.37 7.00 37.63
C GLY A 69 -12.72 6.40 36.38
N SER A 70 -12.53 5.07 36.35
CA SER A 70 -11.98 4.36 35.19
C SER A 70 -12.93 4.37 33.99
N ILE A 71 -14.24 4.16 34.21
CA ILE A 71 -15.27 4.20 33.16
C ILE A 71 -15.49 5.62 32.62
N ALA A 72 -15.48 6.63 33.49
CA ALA A 72 -15.57 8.03 33.05
C ALA A 72 -14.35 8.42 32.22
N CYS A 73 -13.15 8.00 32.63
CA CYS A 73 -11.90 8.28 31.91
C CYS A 73 -11.81 7.54 30.56
N SER A 74 -12.30 6.31 30.45
CA SER A 74 -12.33 5.57 29.19
C SER A 74 -13.35 6.17 28.21
N LYS A 75 -14.53 6.56 28.69
CA LYS A 75 -15.56 7.21 27.87
C LYS A 75 -15.10 8.57 27.37
N LEU A 76 -14.46 9.37 28.23
CA LEU A 76 -13.85 10.66 27.87
C LEU A 76 -12.72 10.47 26.85
N ARG A 77 -11.85 9.47 27.04
CA ARG A 77 -10.77 9.14 26.10
C ARG A 77 -11.30 8.71 24.73
N GLN A 78 -12.42 7.98 24.70
CA GLN A 78 -13.09 7.57 23.46
C GLN A 78 -13.71 8.77 22.72
N THR A 79 -14.43 9.65 23.42
CA THR A 79 -14.99 10.87 22.81
C THR A 79 -13.89 11.84 22.35
N LEU A 80 -12.79 11.94 23.09
CA LEU A 80 -11.62 12.73 22.71
C LEU A 80 -10.91 12.16 21.47
N SER A 81 -10.78 10.83 21.37
CA SER A 81 -10.24 10.17 20.17
C SER A 81 -11.10 10.45 18.94
N GLU A 82 -12.43 10.34 19.07
CA GLU A 82 -13.36 10.62 17.98
C GLU A 82 -13.29 12.09 17.55
N ALA A 83 -13.30 13.03 18.50
CA ALA A 83 -13.18 14.46 18.20
C ALA A 83 -11.84 14.81 17.53
N MET A 84 -10.75 14.19 17.97
CA MET A 84 -9.42 14.37 17.37
C MET A 84 -9.36 13.79 15.96
N THR A 85 -10.04 12.66 15.72
CA THR A 85 -10.17 12.06 14.39
C THR A 85 -10.96 12.98 13.46
N TRP A 86 -12.08 13.56 13.91
CA TRP A 86 -12.84 14.53 13.13
C TRP A 86 -12.07 15.83 12.87
N LEU A 87 -11.28 16.31 13.83
CA LEU A 87 -10.40 17.46 13.63
C LEU A 87 -9.31 17.17 12.58
N ILE A 88 -8.71 15.98 12.60
CA ILE A 88 -7.73 15.56 11.57
C ILE A 88 -8.41 15.47 10.21
N VAL A 89 -9.59 14.87 10.13
CA VAL A 89 -10.37 14.76 8.87
C VAL A 89 -10.72 16.14 8.33
N ILE A 90 -11.21 17.06 9.17
CA ILE A 90 -11.55 18.43 8.77
C ILE A 90 -10.30 19.19 8.34
N THR A 91 -9.17 19.01 9.03
CA THR A 91 -7.90 19.66 8.68
C THR A 91 -7.40 19.14 7.35
N VAL A 92 -7.38 17.82 7.13
CA VAL A 92 -6.99 17.20 5.85
C VAL A 92 -7.93 17.63 4.72
N TRP A 93 -9.24 17.67 4.96
CA TRP A 93 -10.21 18.17 3.99
C TRP A 93 -9.99 19.65 3.65
N LEU A 94 -9.68 20.49 4.63
CA LEU A 94 -9.35 21.90 4.41
C LEU A 94 -8.03 22.04 3.65
N THR A 95 -7.02 21.21 3.90
CA THR A 95 -5.76 21.22 3.14
C THR A 95 -5.96 20.75 1.70
N VAL A 96 -6.85 19.78 1.46
CA VAL A 96 -7.21 19.31 0.11
C VAL A 96 -8.03 20.37 -0.65
N LEU A 97 -8.90 21.11 0.03
CA LEU A 97 -9.73 22.16 -0.59
C LEU A 97 -8.99 23.49 -0.79
N THR A 98 -7.96 23.76 0.01
CA THR A 98 -7.14 24.98 -0.09
C THR A 98 -5.79 24.78 -0.76
N GLY A 99 -5.39 23.53 -1.02
CA GLY A 99 -4.32 23.19 -1.93
C GLY A 99 -4.72 23.60 -3.33
N THR A 100 -4.33 24.80 -3.75
CA THR A 100 -4.05 25.02 -5.17
C THR A 100 -3.09 23.91 -5.56
N GLY A 101 -3.58 22.92 -6.31
CA GLY A 101 -2.75 21.92 -6.94
C GLY A 101 -1.83 22.67 -7.89
N ASP A 102 -0.72 23.15 -7.35
CA ASP A 102 0.40 23.59 -8.14
C ASP A 102 0.82 22.32 -8.88
N SER A 103 0.45 22.25 -10.15
CA SER A 103 0.90 21.17 -11.02
C SER A 103 2.42 21.25 -10.97
N GLN A 104 3.05 20.42 -10.14
CA GLN A 104 4.51 20.35 -10.05
C GLN A 104 5.00 20.11 -11.47
N GLN A 105 5.56 21.14 -12.08
CA GLN A 105 5.98 21.09 -13.48
C GLN A 105 6.97 19.94 -13.61
N PRO A 106 6.77 19.02 -14.58
CA PRO A 106 7.69 17.90 -14.75
C PRO A 106 9.08 18.45 -15.00
N ARG A 107 10.07 17.93 -14.29
CA ARG A 107 11.48 18.34 -14.44
C ARG A 107 12.14 17.69 -15.65
N ALA A 108 11.52 16.65 -16.21
CA ALA A 108 11.83 16.09 -17.51
C ALA A 108 10.58 15.48 -18.15
N ILE A 109 10.50 15.59 -19.47
CA ILE A 109 9.49 14.93 -20.32
C ILE A 109 10.19 13.90 -21.19
N VAL A 110 9.72 12.66 -21.14
CA VAL A 110 10.18 11.56 -21.99
C VAL A 110 9.16 11.31 -23.09
N ALA A 111 9.58 11.35 -24.35
CA ALA A 111 8.72 11.13 -25.50
C ALA A 111 9.48 10.46 -26.67
N GLN A 112 9.02 9.31 -27.13
CA GLN A 112 9.67 8.56 -28.22
C GLN A 112 9.62 9.29 -29.56
N ASP A 113 8.63 10.18 -29.75
CA ASP A 113 8.44 11.02 -30.95
C ASP A 113 9.38 12.23 -31.02
N GLY A 114 10.24 12.43 -29.99
CA GLY A 114 11.16 13.56 -29.90
C GLY A 114 10.53 14.88 -29.43
N SER A 115 9.26 14.87 -29.01
CA SER A 115 8.57 16.08 -28.48
C SER A 115 8.89 16.42 -27.03
N GLY A 116 9.72 15.61 -26.36
CA GLY A 116 10.15 15.79 -24.97
C GLY A 116 11.64 16.09 -24.84
N ASP A 117 12.13 16.20 -23.60
CA ASP A 117 13.54 16.44 -23.28
C ASP A 117 14.43 15.21 -23.54
N CYS A 118 13.85 14.01 -23.45
CA CYS A 118 14.52 12.74 -23.65
C CYS A 118 13.64 11.79 -24.48
N THR A 119 14.25 10.92 -25.29
CA THR A 119 13.52 9.88 -26.03
C THR A 119 13.38 8.56 -25.25
N THR A 120 14.18 8.38 -24.21
CA THR A 120 14.20 7.17 -23.37
C THR A 120 14.06 7.50 -21.90
N ILE A 121 13.44 6.59 -21.14
CA ILE A 121 13.24 6.72 -19.70
C ILE A 121 14.59 6.65 -18.98
N THR A 122 15.46 5.75 -19.43
CA THR A 122 16.82 5.58 -18.89
C THR A 122 17.64 6.87 -18.99
N ALA A 123 17.55 7.61 -20.10
CA ALA A 123 18.26 8.88 -20.25
C ALA A 123 17.78 9.95 -19.25
N ALA A 124 16.46 10.07 -19.05
CA ALA A 124 15.90 11.01 -18.08
C ALA A 124 16.32 10.70 -16.64
N ILE A 125 16.35 9.42 -16.27
CA ILE A 125 16.86 8.98 -14.94
C ILE A 125 18.35 9.29 -14.80
N PHE A 126 19.14 9.05 -15.85
CA PHE A 126 20.59 9.28 -15.80
C PHE A 126 20.92 10.76 -15.62
N ALA A 127 20.21 11.66 -16.29
CA ALA A 127 20.39 13.11 -16.20
C ALA A 127 20.14 13.69 -14.80
N PHE A 128 19.38 12.99 -13.96
CA PHE A 128 19.02 13.49 -12.63
C PHE A 128 20.18 13.42 -11.61
N PRO A 129 20.37 14.42 -10.74
CA PRO A 129 21.35 14.33 -9.66
C PRO A 129 21.12 13.12 -8.73
N ASN A 130 22.23 12.58 -8.23
CA ASN A 130 22.19 11.51 -7.24
C ASN A 130 21.82 12.07 -5.86
N HIS A 131 21.20 11.24 -5.02
CA HIS A 131 20.88 11.53 -3.62
C HIS A 131 20.05 12.81 -3.40
N SER A 132 19.17 13.14 -4.35
CA SER A 132 18.27 14.27 -4.18
C SER A 132 17.32 14.04 -3.01
N VAL A 133 17.20 15.06 -2.17
CA VAL A 133 16.18 15.13 -1.10
C VAL A 133 14.82 15.57 -1.63
N GLU A 134 14.80 16.24 -2.79
CA GLU A 134 13.58 16.72 -3.43
C GLU A 134 13.05 15.70 -4.46
N PRO A 135 11.73 15.53 -4.57
CA PRO A 135 11.12 14.70 -5.62
C PRO A 135 11.48 15.16 -7.04
N TYR A 136 11.76 14.22 -7.93
CA TYR A 136 12.04 14.48 -9.34
C TYR A 136 10.99 13.87 -10.25
N TYR A 137 10.14 14.75 -10.78
CA TYR A 137 9.02 14.37 -11.62
C TYR A 137 9.48 14.19 -13.07
N ILE A 138 9.39 12.95 -13.55
CA ILE A 138 9.60 12.55 -14.93
C ILE A 138 8.23 12.23 -15.52
N LYS A 139 7.76 13.06 -16.46
CA LYS A 139 6.57 12.74 -17.23
C LYS A 139 6.96 11.84 -18.40
N VAL A 140 6.30 10.70 -18.55
CA VAL A 140 6.48 9.78 -19.67
C VAL A 140 5.23 9.86 -20.53
N LYS A 141 5.38 10.30 -21.77
CA LYS A 141 4.25 10.40 -22.71
C LYS A 141 3.74 9.02 -23.09
N ASN A 142 2.61 8.99 -23.78
CA ASN A 142 2.10 7.77 -24.38
C ASN A 142 3.17 7.10 -25.30
N GLY A 143 3.19 5.78 -25.29
CA GLY A 143 4.16 4.98 -26.02
C GLY A 143 4.45 3.64 -25.35
N THR A 144 5.02 2.74 -26.14
CA THR A 144 5.53 1.46 -25.67
C THR A 144 7.06 1.52 -25.66
N TYR A 145 7.62 1.58 -24.47
CA TYR A 145 9.03 1.74 -24.19
C TYR A 145 9.67 0.36 -24.00
N HIS A 146 10.32 -0.15 -25.05
CA HIS A 146 11.12 -1.37 -24.99
C HIS A 146 12.48 -1.10 -24.32
N GLU A 147 12.46 -0.94 -22.99
CA GLU A 147 13.63 -0.57 -22.19
C GLU A 147 13.76 -1.43 -20.93
N TYR A 148 15.00 -1.73 -20.55
CA TYR A 148 15.33 -2.30 -19.24
C TYR A 148 15.77 -1.19 -18.28
N VAL A 149 14.86 -0.69 -17.46
CA VAL A 149 15.08 0.50 -16.62
C VAL A 149 15.64 0.09 -15.25
N GLN A 150 16.73 0.72 -14.83
CA GLN A 150 17.35 0.51 -13.51
C GLN A 150 17.36 1.82 -12.71
N ILE A 151 16.63 1.85 -11.60
CA ILE A 151 16.67 2.95 -10.63
C ILE A 151 17.63 2.55 -9.52
N GLU A 152 18.90 2.92 -9.68
CA GLU A 152 19.94 2.53 -8.72
C GLU A 152 19.78 3.21 -7.36
N LYS A 153 20.43 2.66 -6.33
CA LYS A 153 20.30 3.11 -4.93
C LYS A 153 20.57 4.59 -4.71
N TRP A 154 21.44 5.19 -5.52
CA TRP A 154 21.79 6.61 -5.48
C TRP A 154 20.80 7.52 -6.22
N LYS A 155 19.80 6.98 -6.90
CA LYS A 155 18.75 7.75 -7.59
C LYS A 155 17.48 7.82 -6.71
N THR A 156 17.53 8.66 -5.68
CA THR A 156 16.45 8.79 -4.68
C THR A 156 15.33 9.73 -5.13
N ASN A 157 14.12 9.52 -4.60
CA ASN A 157 12.95 10.40 -4.77
C ASN A 157 12.55 10.64 -6.24
N ILE A 158 12.75 9.68 -7.13
CA ILE A 158 12.23 9.75 -8.50
C ILE A 158 10.71 9.51 -8.49
N VAL A 159 9.98 10.35 -9.21
CA VAL A 159 8.55 10.23 -9.44
C VAL A 159 8.30 10.07 -10.95
N LEU A 160 7.88 8.88 -11.36
CA LEU A 160 7.59 8.55 -12.76
C LEU A 160 6.09 8.64 -13.02
N ILE A 161 5.65 9.49 -13.95
CA ILE A 161 4.22 9.73 -14.22
C ILE A 161 3.94 9.48 -15.69
N GLY A 162 3.15 8.44 -16.00
CA GLY A 162 2.68 8.15 -17.36
C GLY A 162 1.43 8.96 -17.76
N GLU A 163 0.94 8.72 -18.97
CA GLU A 163 -0.32 9.30 -19.50
C GLU A 163 -1.49 8.30 -19.43
N GLY A 164 -1.41 7.34 -18.50
CA GLY A 164 -2.41 6.30 -18.27
C GLY A 164 -1.84 4.89 -18.49
N THR A 165 -2.35 3.91 -17.75
CA THR A 165 -1.90 2.50 -17.82
C THR A 165 -2.04 1.91 -19.23
N GLU A 166 -3.07 2.29 -19.97
CA GLU A 166 -3.28 1.80 -21.34
C GLU A 166 -2.43 2.54 -22.39
N ASN A 167 -1.81 3.66 -22.02
CA ASN A 167 -1.13 4.56 -22.94
C ASN A 167 0.39 4.55 -22.78
N THR A 168 0.91 4.37 -21.56
CA THR A 168 2.34 4.38 -21.26
C THR A 168 2.75 3.02 -20.71
N VAL A 169 3.51 2.27 -21.51
CA VAL A 169 3.92 0.89 -21.19
C VAL A 169 5.45 0.78 -21.24
N ILE A 170 6.07 0.24 -20.20
CA ILE A 170 7.48 -0.17 -20.21
C ILE A 170 7.52 -1.69 -20.30
N THR A 171 8.13 -2.22 -21.36
CA THR A 171 8.09 -3.66 -21.66
C THR A 171 9.47 -4.27 -21.92
N GLY A 172 9.60 -5.52 -21.52
CA GLY A 172 10.80 -6.35 -21.64
C GLY A 172 10.40 -7.83 -21.69
N ASN A 173 11.36 -8.73 -21.85
CA ASN A 173 11.09 -10.15 -22.06
C ASN A 173 12.19 -11.10 -21.54
N LYS A 174 13.07 -10.61 -20.64
CA LYS A 174 14.08 -11.47 -19.99
C LYS A 174 13.40 -12.50 -19.10
N SER A 175 13.98 -13.69 -19.02
CA SER A 175 13.41 -14.82 -18.29
C SER A 175 14.45 -15.81 -17.81
N PHE A 176 14.09 -16.60 -16.80
CA PHE A 176 14.93 -17.71 -16.35
C PHE A 176 14.90 -18.87 -17.35
N GLY A 177 13.71 -19.35 -17.73
CA GLY A 177 13.59 -20.52 -18.59
C GLY A 177 13.90 -20.28 -20.06
N GLY A 178 13.91 -19.01 -20.50
CA GLY A 178 14.36 -18.64 -21.84
C GLY A 178 15.86 -18.35 -21.91
N ASP A 179 16.37 -17.54 -20.98
CA ASP A 179 17.69 -16.92 -21.10
C ASP A 179 18.70 -17.42 -20.05
N GLY A 180 18.28 -18.26 -19.10
CA GLY A 180 19.10 -18.68 -17.96
C GLY A 180 19.37 -17.55 -16.95
N ILE A 181 18.64 -16.44 -17.05
CA ILE A 181 18.83 -15.27 -16.19
C ILE A 181 18.11 -15.50 -14.87
N ARG A 182 18.83 -15.38 -13.74
CA ARG A 182 18.20 -15.48 -12.41
C ARG A 182 17.06 -14.46 -12.27
N THR A 183 15.95 -14.84 -11.64
CA THR A 183 14.73 -14.02 -11.50
C THR A 183 14.99 -12.55 -11.15
N LEU A 184 15.91 -12.27 -10.22
CA LEU A 184 16.24 -10.90 -9.83
C LEU A 184 16.66 -10.00 -11.01
N TYR A 185 17.34 -10.58 -12.00
CA TYR A 185 17.90 -9.87 -13.16
C TYR A 185 16.99 -9.96 -14.40
N THR A 186 15.82 -10.60 -14.31
CA THR A 186 14.84 -10.65 -15.41
C THR A 186 13.94 -9.41 -15.45
N ALA A 187 13.97 -8.58 -14.40
CA ALA A 187 13.13 -7.40 -14.27
C ALA A 187 13.18 -6.47 -15.50
N THR A 188 12.02 -6.16 -16.07
CA THR A 188 11.89 -5.04 -17.02
C THR A 188 12.24 -3.72 -16.33
N VAL A 189 11.73 -3.50 -15.13
CA VAL A 189 12.08 -2.36 -14.28
C VAL A 189 12.56 -2.82 -12.91
N SER A 190 13.71 -2.29 -12.47
CA SER A 190 14.32 -2.61 -11.18
C SER A 190 14.48 -1.33 -10.37
N VAL A 191 13.83 -1.28 -9.20
CA VAL A 191 13.76 -0.10 -8.35
C VAL A 191 14.54 -0.35 -7.06
N LYS A 192 15.67 0.34 -6.89
CA LYS A 192 16.50 0.32 -5.68
C LYS A 192 16.65 1.71 -5.02
N GLY A 193 16.16 2.76 -5.68
CA GLY A 193 16.16 4.12 -5.17
C GLY A 193 15.07 4.32 -4.12
N GLN A 194 15.46 4.78 -2.93
CA GLN A 194 14.52 5.12 -1.86
C GLN A 194 13.57 6.25 -2.29
N GLY A 195 12.30 6.16 -1.87
CA GLY A 195 11.29 7.19 -2.15
C GLY A 195 10.77 7.18 -3.59
N PHE A 196 11.08 6.13 -4.37
CA PHE A 196 10.56 6.00 -5.74
C PHE A 196 9.04 5.95 -5.73
N THR A 197 8.44 6.72 -6.64
CA THR A 197 7.00 6.71 -6.88
C THR A 197 6.73 6.51 -8.37
N ALA A 198 5.75 5.70 -8.72
CA ALA A 198 5.22 5.63 -10.08
C ALA A 198 3.70 5.81 -10.11
N GLN A 199 3.20 6.44 -11.17
CA GLN A 199 1.79 6.70 -11.35
C GLN A 199 1.37 6.58 -12.82
N ASP A 200 0.19 6.05 -13.08
CA ASP A 200 -0.46 6.03 -14.40
C ASP A 200 0.40 5.36 -15.49
N ILE A 201 1.06 4.24 -15.15
CA ILE A 201 2.01 3.53 -16.03
C ILE A 201 1.88 2.01 -15.91
N THR A 202 2.17 1.30 -17.00
CA THR A 202 2.21 -0.16 -17.04
C THR A 202 3.65 -0.69 -17.13
N PHE A 203 3.96 -1.69 -16.33
CA PHE A 203 5.21 -2.46 -16.37
C PHE A 203 4.91 -3.88 -16.81
N THR A 204 5.52 -4.32 -17.91
CA THR A 204 5.23 -5.62 -18.52
C THR A 204 6.50 -6.46 -18.70
N ASN A 205 6.38 -7.77 -18.48
CA ASN A 205 7.31 -8.76 -18.99
C ASN A 205 6.58 -9.75 -19.90
N GLU A 206 6.92 -9.71 -21.20
CA GLU A 206 6.26 -10.44 -22.28
C GLU A 206 6.90 -11.81 -22.57
N ALA A 207 7.81 -12.31 -21.71
CA ALA A 207 8.46 -13.60 -21.93
C ALA A 207 7.46 -14.76 -22.12
N GLY A 208 6.33 -14.71 -21.41
CA GLY A 208 5.27 -15.71 -21.50
C GLY A 208 5.42 -16.87 -20.51
N PRO A 209 4.40 -17.72 -20.37
CA PRO A 209 4.33 -18.71 -19.30
C PRO A 209 5.36 -19.84 -19.48
N TRP A 210 5.70 -20.17 -20.72
CA TRP A 210 6.70 -21.20 -21.08
C TRP A 210 8.14 -20.80 -20.76
N LYS A 211 8.36 -19.53 -20.38
CA LYS A 211 9.67 -19.01 -20.01
C LYS A 211 9.90 -18.96 -18.50
N TYR A 212 8.95 -19.49 -17.72
CA TYR A 212 9.02 -19.57 -16.27
C TYR A 212 9.25 -18.17 -15.65
N GLN A 213 10.13 -18.04 -14.65
CA GLN A 213 10.30 -16.81 -13.88
C GLN A 213 10.70 -15.62 -14.76
N ALA A 214 9.88 -14.57 -14.76
CA ALA A 214 10.09 -13.37 -15.58
C ALA A 214 9.41 -12.16 -14.94
N ALA A 215 10.21 -11.34 -14.24
CA ALA A 215 9.68 -10.20 -13.49
C ALA A 215 9.39 -9.01 -14.41
N ALA A 216 8.22 -8.41 -14.26
CA ALA A 216 7.89 -7.11 -14.82
C ALA A 216 8.55 -6.00 -14.00
N LEU A 217 8.46 -6.10 -12.67
CA LEU A 217 9.08 -5.16 -11.76
C LEU A 217 9.69 -5.83 -10.52
N VAL A 218 10.89 -5.41 -10.15
CA VAL A 218 11.53 -5.72 -8.86
C VAL A 218 11.61 -4.43 -8.04
N ALA A 219 11.09 -4.45 -6.82
CA ALA A 219 11.16 -3.35 -5.86
C ALA A 219 12.01 -3.72 -4.64
N GLU A 220 13.12 -3.01 -4.43
CA GLU A 220 14.12 -3.23 -3.39
C GLU A 220 14.58 -1.90 -2.76
N ALA A 221 13.68 -1.17 -2.10
CA ALA A 221 14.03 0.04 -1.35
C ALA A 221 12.95 0.40 -0.31
N GLU A 222 13.30 1.33 0.58
CA GLU A 222 12.35 1.94 1.52
C GLU A 222 11.47 2.98 0.82
N TYR A 223 10.21 3.08 1.29
CA TYR A 223 9.25 4.11 0.90
C TYR A 223 8.95 4.12 -0.61
N ILE A 224 8.80 2.96 -1.22
CA ILE A 224 8.36 2.84 -2.62
C ILE A 224 6.83 2.94 -2.67
N SER A 225 6.29 3.69 -3.63
CA SER A 225 4.85 3.74 -3.85
C SER A 225 4.43 3.66 -5.32
N PHE A 226 3.29 3.04 -5.57
CA PHE A 226 2.69 2.90 -6.89
C PHE A 226 1.21 3.28 -6.83
N TYR A 227 0.75 4.13 -7.75
CA TYR A 227 -0.62 4.63 -7.81
C TYR A 227 -1.19 4.46 -9.21
N ARG A 228 -2.29 3.72 -9.38
CA ARG A 228 -2.86 3.47 -10.72
C ARG A 228 -1.81 2.94 -11.70
N CYS A 229 -1.03 1.99 -11.24
CA CYS A 229 -0.05 1.27 -12.05
C CYS A 229 -0.57 -0.12 -12.39
N ARG A 230 -0.11 -0.66 -13.50
CA ARG A 230 -0.42 -2.03 -13.91
C ARG A 230 0.87 -2.84 -14.04
N PHE A 231 0.88 -4.05 -13.52
CA PHE A 231 2.02 -4.97 -13.56
C PHE A 231 1.60 -6.25 -14.26
N GLU A 232 2.25 -6.57 -15.36
CA GLU A 232 1.82 -7.67 -16.23
C GLU A 232 2.92 -8.69 -16.50
N GLY A 233 2.60 -9.94 -16.24
CA GLY A 233 3.49 -11.05 -16.51
C GLY A 233 2.77 -12.39 -16.40
N TYR A 234 3.56 -13.42 -16.10
CA TYR A 234 3.06 -14.77 -15.81
C TYR A 234 3.61 -15.24 -14.47
N GLN A 235 4.81 -15.82 -14.44
CA GLN A 235 5.44 -16.29 -13.21
C GLN A 235 6.38 -15.21 -12.66
N ASP A 236 6.28 -14.93 -11.36
CA ASP A 236 7.07 -13.91 -10.63
C ASP A 236 6.88 -12.46 -11.15
N THR A 237 5.67 -12.08 -11.59
CA THR A 237 5.38 -10.76 -12.20
C THR A 237 5.90 -9.57 -11.39
N LEU A 238 5.56 -9.49 -10.10
CA LEU A 238 5.92 -8.40 -9.20
C LEU A 238 6.72 -8.94 -8.02
N TYR A 239 8.02 -8.63 -8.02
CA TYR A 239 8.92 -9.04 -6.96
C TYR A 239 9.07 -7.91 -5.93
N THR A 240 8.22 -7.92 -4.90
CA THR A 240 8.28 -7.05 -3.72
C THR A 240 9.42 -7.50 -2.80
N ARG A 241 10.65 -7.28 -3.24
CA ARG A 241 11.86 -7.92 -2.69
C ARG A 241 12.20 -7.45 -1.28
N PHE A 242 12.22 -6.14 -1.02
CA PHE A 242 12.63 -5.56 0.27
C PHE A 242 12.07 -4.15 0.50
N GLY A 243 11.90 -3.79 1.78
CA GLY A 243 11.56 -2.44 2.23
C GLY A 243 10.06 -2.20 2.36
N LYS A 244 9.67 -0.98 2.78
CA LYS A 244 8.27 -0.56 2.89
C LYS A 244 7.72 -0.13 1.53
N GLN A 245 6.65 -0.79 1.10
CA GLN A 245 6.08 -0.60 -0.24
C GLN A 245 4.55 -0.45 -0.16
N PHE A 246 4.01 0.49 -0.94
CA PHE A 246 2.57 0.74 -0.99
C PHE A 246 2.05 0.74 -2.43
N TYR A 247 1.04 -0.07 -2.70
CA TYR A 247 0.42 -0.24 -4.00
C TYR A 247 -1.05 0.13 -3.88
N ARG A 248 -1.47 1.20 -4.53
CA ARG A 248 -2.84 1.71 -4.41
C ARG A 248 -3.50 1.88 -5.77
N ASP A 249 -4.75 1.42 -5.86
CA ASP A 249 -5.55 1.49 -7.09
C ASP A 249 -4.80 0.86 -8.29
N CYS A 250 -3.97 -0.15 -8.02
CA CYS A 250 -3.13 -0.83 -9.01
C CYS A 250 -3.78 -2.09 -9.55
N GLN A 251 -3.26 -2.63 -10.65
CA GLN A 251 -3.63 -3.94 -11.17
C GLN A 251 -2.40 -4.84 -11.28
N VAL A 252 -2.46 -6.05 -10.74
CA VAL A 252 -1.38 -7.05 -10.87
C VAL A 252 -1.92 -8.29 -11.57
N LEU A 253 -1.30 -8.67 -12.69
CA LEU A 253 -1.71 -9.78 -13.54
C LEU A 253 -0.63 -10.87 -13.56
N GLY A 254 -1.00 -12.12 -13.25
CA GLY A 254 -0.05 -13.24 -13.27
C GLY A 254 -0.65 -14.62 -13.01
N THR A 255 0.24 -15.61 -12.81
CA THR A 255 -0.08 -17.04 -12.68
C THR A 255 0.48 -17.65 -11.39
N ILE A 256 1.77 -17.97 -11.39
CA ILE A 256 2.49 -18.59 -10.27
C ILE A 256 3.32 -17.53 -9.55
N ASP A 257 3.15 -17.45 -8.23
CA ASP A 257 3.93 -16.61 -7.32
C ASP A 257 4.06 -15.15 -7.79
N PHE A 258 3.01 -14.62 -8.41
CA PHE A 258 3.14 -13.39 -9.18
C PHE A 258 3.21 -12.12 -8.33
N ILE A 259 2.98 -12.23 -7.01
CA ILE A 259 3.37 -11.26 -5.98
C ILE A 259 4.27 -11.99 -4.98
N CYS A 260 5.59 -11.75 -5.04
CA CYS A 260 6.55 -12.51 -4.23
C CYS A 260 7.61 -11.64 -3.58
N GLY A 261 8.24 -12.17 -2.52
CA GLY A 261 9.37 -11.52 -1.84
C GLY A 261 9.15 -11.27 -0.35
N ASP A 262 9.96 -10.38 0.23
CA ASP A 262 10.05 -10.15 1.67
C ASP A 262 9.95 -8.66 2.06
N ALA A 263 9.27 -7.86 1.25
CA ALA A 263 8.92 -6.50 1.62
C ALA A 263 7.86 -6.46 2.76
N THR A 264 7.73 -5.30 3.39
CA THR A 264 6.48 -4.90 4.06
C THR A 264 5.62 -4.23 3.00
N ALA A 265 4.79 -5.01 2.31
CA ALA A 265 4.03 -4.57 1.15
C ALA A 265 2.53 -4.56 1.43
N VAL A 266 1.88 -3.41 1.18
CA VAL A 266 0.42 -3.27 1.29
C VAL A 266 -0.16 -2.92 -0.07
N PHE A 267 -1.09 -3.75 -0.51
CA PHE A 267 -1.94 -3.53 -1.67
C PHE A 267 -3.30 -3.08 -1.18
N GLN A 268 -3.75 -1.91 -1.62
CA GLN A 268 -5.02 -1.32 -1.22
C GLN A 268 -5.85 -0.93 -2.45
N ASN A 269 -7.14 -1.25 -2.43
CA ASN A 269 -8.06 -0.93 -3.54
C ASN A 269 -7.55 -1.41 -4.91
N SER A 270 -6.81 -2.52 -4.93
CA SER A 270 -6.13 -2.99 -6.13
C SER A 270 -6.85 -4.20 -6.73
N ILE A 271 -6.69 -4.39 -8.03
CA ILE A 271 -7.18 -5.56 -8.75
C ILE A 271 -6.05 -6.59 -8.82
N ILE A 272 -6.31 -7.78 -8.30
CA ILE A 272 -5.40 -8.92 -8.36
C ILE A 272 -6.02 -9.90 -9.33
N GLU A 273 -5.49 -9.94 -10.56
CA GLU A 273 -6.09 -10.67 -11.67
C GLU A 273 -5.26 -11.91 -12.00
N VAL A 274 -5.90 -13.07 -11.89
CA VAL A 274 -5.25 -14.36 -12.10
C VAL A 274 -5.53 -14.82 -13.53
N ARG A 275 -4.46 -15.12 -14.29
CA ARG A 275 -4.57 -15.55 -15.67
C ARG A 275 -4.41 -17.06 -15.86
N ALA A 276 -4.76 -17.54 -17.05
CA ALA A 276 -4.56 -18.92 -17.44
C ALA A 276 -3.06 -19.29 -17.43
N PRO A 277 -2.64 -20.31 -16.67
CA PRO A 277 -1.28 -20.84 -16.71
C PRO A 277 -1.12 -21.88 -17.83
N ILE A 278 0.04 -22.53 -17.90
CA ILE A 278 0.20 -23.72 -18.74
C ILE A 278 -0.71 -24.82 -18.21
N LEU A 279 -1.34 -25.59 -19.10
CA LEU A 279 -2.16 -26.73 -18.71
C LEU A 279 -1.33 -27.72 -17.84
N GLY A 280 -1.88 -28.11 -16.70
CA GLY A 280 -1.22 -28.96 -15.71
C GLY A 280 -0.48 -28.20 -14.60
N GLN A 281 -0.38 -26.87 -14.70
CA GLN A 281 0.04 -26.02 -13.59
C GLN A 281 -1.16 -25.56 -12.74
N PHE A 282 -0.84 -25.01 -11.57
CA PHE A 282 -1.76 -24.29 -10.69
C PHE A 282 -1.27 -22.85 -10.54
N ASN A 283 -2.13 -21.97 -10.04
CA ASN A 283 -1.81 -20.58 -9.76
C ASN A 283 -1.62 -20.33 -8.25
N THR A 284 -0.74 -19.42 -7.92
CA THR A 284 -0.51 -18.89 -6.57
C THR A 284 -0.37 -17.38 -6.64
N ILE A 285 -1.22 -16.67 -5.91
CA ILE A 285 -1.16 -15.20 -5.93
C ILE A 285 0.10 -14.71 -5.21
N THR A 286 0.29 -15.17 -3.98
CA THR A 286 1.41 -14.73 -3.15
C THR A 286 2.44 -15.82 -2.87
N ALA A 287 3.73 -15.42 -2.85
CA ALA A 287 4.83 -16.23 -2.34
C ALA A 287 5.73 -15.40 -1.43
N GLN A 288 5.30 -15.25 -0.18
CA GLN A 288 5.98 -14.39 0.79
C GLN A 288 7.17 -15.13 1.42
N LYS A 289 8.32 -14.45 1.52
CA LYS A 289 9.64 -15.03 1.81
C LYS A 289 10.25 -14.61 3.16
N ARG A 290 9.42 -14.29 4.15
CA ARG A 290 9.91 -14.00 5.50
C ARG A 290 10.59 -15.22 6.08
N GLU A 291 11.83 -15.06 6.49
CA GLU A 291 12.69 -16.17 6.90
C GLU A 291 12.93 -16.20 8.41
N GLU A 292 12.68 -15.09 9.12
CA GLU A 292 12.88 -14.99 10.57
C GLU A 292 11.66 -14.44 11.32
N GLU A 293 11.41 -14.97 12.52
CA GLU A 293 10.29 -14.53 13.38
C GLU A 293 10.40 -13.05 13.80
N GLY A 294 11.62 -12.52 13.91
CA GLY A 294 11.85 -11.12 14.28
C GLY A 294 11.51 -10.10 13.18
N GLU A 295 11.37 -10.54 11.93
CA GLU A 295 11.14 -9.65 10.79
C GLU A 295 9.71 -9.08 10.82
N ALA A 296 9.59 -7.77 10.58
CA ALA A 296 8.32 -7.06 10.46
C ALA A 296 7.79 -7.00 9.01
N THR A 297 8.17 -7.98 8.19
CA THR A 297 7.84 -8.08 6.76
C THR A 297 6.56 -8.91 6.53
N GLY A 298 5.95 -8.76 5.36
CA GLY A 298 4.70 -9.45 5.03
C GLY A 298 3.96 -8.76 3.90
N ILE A 299 3.03 -9.50 3.28
CA ILE A 299 2.16 -9.00 2.22
C ILE A 299 0.74 -8.84 2.77
N VAL A 300 0.12 -7.68 2.52
CA VAL A 300 -1.27 -7.41 2.89
C VAL A 300 -2.06 -7.03 1.65
N LEU A 301 -3.12 -7.77 1.36
CA LEU A 301 -4.12 -7.44 0.34
C LEU A 301 -5.37 -6.91 1.05
N GLN A 302 -5.57 -5.60 1.05
CA GLN A 302 -6.68 -4.93 1.71
C GLN A 302 -7.64 -4.32 0.70
N ASN A 303 -8.93 -4.61 0.84
CA ASN A 303 -9.97 -4.05 -0.04
C ASN A 303 -9.65 -4.20 -1.52
N CYS A 304 -9.05 -5.34 -1.88
CA CYS A 304 -8.72 -5.69 -3.25
C CYS A 304 -9.87 -6.46 -3.89
N THR A 305 -9.86 -6.54 -5.22
CA THR A 305 -10.70 -7.48 -5.98
C THR A 305 -9.79 -8.57 -6.53
N ILE A 306 -10.03 -9.81 -6.13
CA ILE A 306 -9.32 -11.00 -6.60
C ILE A 306 -10.21 -11.73 -7.60
N LYS A 307 -9.81 -11.74 -8.87
CA LYS A 307 -10.64 -12.22 -9.98
C LYS A 307 -9.87 -13.01 -11.02
N ALA A 308 -10.59 -13.75 -11.85
CA ALA A 308 -10.02 -14.50 -12.97
C ALA A 308 -10.04 -13.66 -14.26
N THR A 309 -9.05 -13.84 -15.12
CA THR A 309 -9.18 -13.41 -16.54
C THR A 309 -10.26 -14.25 -17.24
N PRO A 310 -10.91 -13.74 -18.29
CA PRO A 310 -11.87 -14.50 -19.08
C PRO A 310 -11.32 -15.83 -19.63
N GLU A 311 -10.02 -15.90 -19.91
CA GLU A 311 -9.36 -17.13 -20.35
C GLU A 311 -9.33 -18.19 -19.23
N LEU A 312 -9.03 -17.78 -18.00
CA LEU A 312 -9.01 -18.67 -16.84
C LEU A 312 -10.43 -19.13 -16.48
N GLU A 313 -11.43 -18.25 -16.55
CA GLU A 313 -12.84 -18.60 -16.31
C GLU A 313 -13.30 -19.72 -17.26
N LYS A 314 -12.92 -19.65 -18.54
CA LYS A 314 -13.23 -20.68 -19.54
C LYS A 314 -12.56 -22.03 -19.24
N MET A 315 -11.43 -22.04 -18.54
CA MET A 315 -10.80 -23.27 -18.07
C MET A 315 -11.55 -23.88 -16.87
N GLY A 316 -12.41 -23.12 -16.19
CA GLY A 316 -13.20 -23.57 -15.06
C GLY A 316 -12.34 -24.19 -13.96
N LYS A 317 -12.78 -25.33 -13.41
CA LYS A 317 -12.09 -26.03 -12.32
C LYS A 317 -10.90 -26.90 -12.78
N ILE A 318 -10.48 -26.81 -14.04
CA ILE A 318 -9.30 -27.54 -14.54
C ILE A 318 -8.03 -26.99 -13.89
N VAL A 319 -7.97 -25.68 -13.65
CA VAL A 319 -6.83 -25.00 -13.03
C VAL A 319 -7.19 -24.65 -11.60
N THR A 320 -6.35 -25.09 -10.67
CA THR A 320 -6.48 -24.73 -9.26
C THR A 320 -5.76 -23.41 -8.99
N THR A 321 -6.38 -22.51 -8.22
CA THR A 321 -5.77 -21.25 -7.79
C THR A 321 -5.76 -21.16 -6.26
N TYR A 322 -4.67 -20.65 -5.69
CA TYR A 322 -4.52 -20.42 -4.25
C TYR A 322 -4.16 -18.97 -3.96
N LEU A 323 -4.55 -18.47 -2.78
CA LEU A 323 -4.14 -17.15 -2.26
C LEU A 323 -2.62 -17.05 -2.09
N GLY A 324 -1.95 -18.17 -1.85
CA GLY A 324 -0.51 -18.21 -1.85
C GLY A 324 0.10 -19.48 -1.31
N ARG A 325 1.43 -19.43 -1.23
CA ARG A 325 2.25 -20.48 -0.64
C ARG A 325 3.50 -19.91 0.05
N PRO A 326 4.03 -20.59 1.07
CA PRO A 326 5.08 -20.07 1.92
C PRO A 326 6.48 -20.30 1.35
N TRP A 327 7.05 -19.29 0.68
CA TRP A 327 8.42 -19.38 0.18
C TRP A 327 9.46 -19.34 1.31
N GLY A 328 9.21 -18.57 2.38
CA GLY A 328 10.06 -18.51 3.58
C GLY A 328 9.47 -19.23 4.78
N ASN A 329 10.31 -19.60 5.73
CA ASN A 329 9.93 -20.38 6.92
C ASN A 329 8.89 -19.71 7.85
N TYR A 330 8.82 -18.38 7.83
CA TYR A 330 7.89 -17.55 8.61
C TYR A 330 6.98 -16.72 7.71
N SER A 331 6.70 -17.25 6.51
CA SER A 331 5.89 -16.60 5.48
C SER A 331 4.64 -15.94 6.07
N ARG A 332 4.40 -14.67 5.75
CA ARG A 332 3.30 -13.91 6.33
C ARG A 332 2.49 -13.15 5.28
N THR A 333 1.23 -13.54 5.14
CA THR A 333 0.29 -12.91 4.21
C THR A 333 -1.07 -12.70 4.87
N VAL A 334 -1.68 -11.53 4.67
CA VAL A 334 -3.04 -11.21 5.12
C VAL A 334 -3.89 -10.81 3.93
N VAL A 335 -5.06 -11.41 3.78
CA VAL A 335 -6.09 -11.00 2.80
C VAL A 335 -7.30 -10.54 3.58
N MET A 336 -7.61 -9.24 3.52
CA MET A 336 -8.68 -8.68 4.34
C MET A 336 -9.57 -7.71 3.57
N GLN A 337 -10.84 -7.69 3.96
CA GLN A 337 -11.85 -6.79 3.43
C GLN A 337 -11.91 -6.84 1.90
N SER A 338 -11.52 -7.94 1.27
CA SER A 338 -11.37 -8.04 -0.19
C SER A 338 -12.53 -8.81 -0.80
N ASP A 339 -12.86 -8.50 -2.05
CA ASP A 339 -13.83 -9.26 -2.85
C ASP A 339 -13.09 -10.38 -3.59
N ILE A 340 -13.54 -11.62 -3.45
CA ILE A 340 -12.89 -12.82 -3.96
C ILE A 340 -13.90 -13.60 -4.80
N GLU A 341 -13.68 -13.66 -6.12
CA GLU A 341 -14.51 -14.46 -7.03
C GLU A 341 -14.33 -15.97 -6.80
N LEU A 342 -15.18 -16.80 -7.42
CA LEU A 342 -15.15 -18.26 -7.30
C LEU A 342 -14.00 -18.91 -8.13
N LEU A 343 -12.76 -18.51 -7.87
CA LEU A 343 -11.54 -19.11 -8.46
C LEU A 343 -10.61 -19.76 -7.41
N ILE A 344 -10.70 -19.34 -6.15
CA ILE A 344 -9.82 -19.83 -5.09
C ILE A 344 -10.26 -21.24 -4.67
N ASN A 345 -9.29 -22.15 -4.60
CA ASN A 345 -9.50 -23.48 -4.08
C ASN A 345 -10.03 -23.38 -2.63
N PRO A 346 -10.99 -24.22 -2.19
CA PRO A 346 -11.53 -24.16 -0.83
C PRO A 346 -10.49 -24.30 0.29
N ASN A 347 -9.32 -24.90 0.03
CA ASN A 347 -8.21 -24.92 0.98
C ASN A 347 -7.60 -23.53 1.24
N GLY A 348 -7.82 -22.57 0.34
CA GLY A 348 -7.28 -21.20 0.34
C GLY A 348 -5.81 -21.13 -0.04
N TRP A 349 -4.99 -21.95 0.61
CA TRP A 349 -3.53 -21.90 0.60
C TRP A 349 -2.94 -23.28 0.29
N ILE A 350 -1.71 -23.31 -0.21
CA ILE A 350 -0.98 -24.56 -0.51
C ILE A 350 0.43 -24.54 0.08
N GLU A 351 0.95 -25.72 0.41
CA GLU A 351 2.33 -25.91 0.85
C GLU A 351 3.33 -25.60 -0.30
N PHE A 352 4.51 -25.10 0.04
CA PHE A 352 5.53 -24.73 -0.95
C PHE A 352 6.31 -25.96 -1.43
N THR A 353 6.78 -26.77 -0.48
CA THR A 353 7.43 -28.07 -0.66
C THR A 353 6.86 -29.04 0.38
N ASN A 354 7.19 -30.33 0.26
CA ASN A 354 6.85 -31.35 1.26
C ASN A 354 7.73 -31.25 2.54
N GLU A 355 8.39 -30.13 2.77
CA GLU A 355 9.26 -29.91 3.94
C GLU A 355 8.50 -29.19 5.06
N THR A 356 8.92 -29.42 6.30
CA THR A 356 8.29 -28.80 7.47
C THR A 356 8.67 -27.34 7.57
N LEU A 357 7.73 -26.45 7.27
CA LEU A 357 7.85 -25.03 7.57
C LEU A 357 7.78 -24.80 9.07
N ILE A 358 8.47 -23.77 9.56
CA ILE A 358 8.51 -23.51 10.99
C ILE A 358 7.20 -22.91 11.49
N ARG A 359 6.80 -21.74 10.95
CA ARG A 359 5.61 -21.01 11.42
C ARG A 359 5.11 -19.98 10.40
N PRO A 360 4.55 -20.39 9.26
CA PRO A 360 3.83 -19.48 8.38
C PRO A 360 2.59 -18.91 9.09
N TYR A 361 2.25 -17.66 8.79
CA TYR A 361 1.07 -16.95 9.31
C TYR A 361 0.22 -16.45 8.14
N TYR A 362 -0.92 -17.10 7.90
CA TYR A 362 -1.89 -16.66 6.91
C TYR A 362 -3.23 -16.31 7.56
N MET A 363 -3.78 -15.18 7.16
CA MET A 363 -5.01 -14.65 7.75
C MET A 363 -5.97 -14.15 6.68
N GLU A 364 -7.24 -14.49 6.87
CA GLU A 364 -8.36 -13.99 6.09
C GLU A 364 -9.35 -13.27 7.02
N TYR A 365 -9.74 -12.04 6.68
CA TYR A 365 -10.59 -11.22 7.55
C TYR A 365 -11.63 -10.40 6.79
N MET A 366 -12.92 -10.63 7.06
CA MET A 366 -14.04 -9.90 6.46
C MET A 366 -13.99 -9.80 4.92
N ASN A 367 -13.49 -10.85 4.27
CA ASN A 367 -13.54 -10.97 2.82
C ASN A 367 -15.00 -11.24 2.37
N ARG A 368 -15.27 -10.91 1.11
CA ARG A 368 -16.58 -10.96 0.45
C ARG A 368 -16.47 -11.73 -0.86
N GLY A 369 -17.60 -12.11 -1.44
CA GLY A 369 -17.64 -12.86 -2.71
C GLY A 369 -17.65 -14.38 -2.51
N GLU A 370 -17.93 -15.10 -3.59
CA GLU A 370 -18.15 -16.56 -3.57
C GLU A 370 -16.89 -17.35 -3.19
N GLY A 371 -15.71 -16.83 -3.47
CA GLY A 371 -14.42 -17.44 -3.13
C GLY A 371 -13.92 -17.14 -1.71
N ALA A 372 -14.64 -16.32 -0.93
CA ALA A 372 -14.24 -15.94 0.43
C ALA A 372 -14.72 -16.90 1.53
N ASN A 373 -15.37 -18.02 1.17
CA ASN A 373 -15.89 -18.96 2.14
C ASN A 373 -14.78 -19.81 2.77
N THR A 374 -14.53 -19.61 4.07
CA THR A 374 -13.44 -20.28 4.79
C THR A 374 -13.81 -21.60 5.49
N ILE A 375 -15.00 -22.17 5.24
CA ILE A 375 -15.45 -23.42 5.91
C ILE A 375 -14.46 -24.59 5.69
N TYR A 376 -13.75 -24.58 4.55
CA TYR A 376 -12.80 -25.63 4.17
C TYR A 376 -11.35 -25.15 4.18
N THR A 377 -11.06 -23.91 4.61
CA THR A 377 -9.70 -23.38 4.58
C THR A 377 -8.81 -24.28 5.44
N CYS A 378 -7.81 -24.86 4.79
CA CYS A 378 -7.15 -26.04 5.32
C CYS A 378 -6.22 -25.62 6.47
N MET A 379 -6.53 -26.07 7.69
CA MET A 379 -5.54 -26.29 8.73
C MET A 379 -4.69 -27.51 8.34
N SER A 380 -3.83 -27.40 7.33
CA SER A 380 -2.81 -28.43 7.12
C SER A 380 -1.91 -28.46 8.36
N LYS A 381 -1.35 -29.63 8.71
CA LYS A 381 -0.60 -29.81 9.97
C LYS A 381 0.58 -28.82 10.16
N ASN A 382 0.98 -28.13 9.09
CA ASN A 382 2.11 -27.20 9.05
C ASN A 382 1.72 -25.75 8.66
N LEU A 383 0.44 -25.46 8.43
CA LEU A 383 -0.02 -24.12 8.04
C LEU A 383 -0.97 -23.55 9.11
N PHE A 384 -0.51 -22.53 9.83
CA PHE A 384 -1.36 -21.80 10.77
C PHE A 384 -2.18 -20.76 10.00
N VAL A 385 -3.41 -21.16 9.65
CA VAL A 385 -4.38 -20.28 9.00
C VAL A 385 -5.41 -19.81 10.01
N PHE A 386 -5.52 -18.49 10.18
CA PHE A 386 -6.55 -17.86 11.00
C PHE A 386 -7.60 -17.23 10.08
N GLY A 387 -8.68 -17.95 9.83
CA GLY A 387 -9.87 -17.40 9.15
C GLY A 387 -10.87 -16.89 10.19
N VAL A 388 -11.22 -15.61 10.15
CA VAL A 388 -12.36 -15.08 10.89
C VAL A 388 -13.35 -14.51 9.87
N CYS A 389 -14.30 -15.35 9.45
CA CYS A 389 -15.53 -14.88 8.80
C CYS A 389 -16.50 -14.42 9.90
N ILE A 390 -16.95 -13.16 9.82
CA ILE A 390 -18.10 -12.65 10.58
C ILE A 390 -19.15 -12.22 9.59
#